data_AF-A0A288DJG7-F1
#
_entry.id   AF-A0A288DJG7-F1
#
_cell.length_a   1.000
_cell.length_b   1.000
_cell.length_c   1.000
_cell.angle_alpha   90.00
_cell.angle_beta   90.00
_cell.angle_gamma   90.00
#
_symmetry.space_group_name_H-M   'P 1'
#
loop_
_entity.id
_entity.type
_entity.pdbx_description
1 polymer ?
#
loop_
_entity_poly.entity_id
_entity_poly.type
_entity_poly.pdbx_seq_one_letter_code
_entity_poly.pdbx_strand_id
1 'polypeptide(L)'
;MFKSTKVLLVGAFLTLVAFASMTKAQVSTDVYLTILGGNVTIGTTGAFDFGSFPVASTDTNVEKQFTGADYFRVDDMKGADLGYYTTLQVTDLTGDNGTIPAANISTKVSSVTTTKINGTDNANVVVSNTLLNYTPLNSAITFIKRDTAANTGKLGRYAAFPFLQVTIPAYQSVGSYHATLTYTIIEN
;
A
#
# COMPACT_ATOMS: atom_id res chain seq x y z
N MET A 1 5.41 -112.48 -1.24
CA MET A 1 5.20 -111.80 -2.53
C MET A 1 5.64 -110.34 -2.35
N PHE A 2 6.60 -109.90 -3.16
CA PHE A 2 7.41 -108.67 -3.03
C PHE A 2 6.59 -107.38 -3.23
N LYS A 3 6.69 -106.39 -2.32
CA LYS A 3 7.43 -105.10 -2.44
C LYS A 3 7.19 -104.28 -3.72
N SER A 4 6.68 -103.06 -3.54
CA SER A 4 7.39 -101.79 -3.80
C SER A 4 6.49 -100.69 -4.38
N THR A 5 6.31 -99.66 -3.56
CA THR A 5 6.00 -98.25 -3.84
C THR A 5 6.66 -97.70 -5.12
N LYS A 6 5.98 -96.78 -5.80
CA LYS A 6 6.50 -95.52 -6.42
C LYS A 6 5.45 -94.98 -7.41
N VAL A 7 5.26 -93.69 -7.68
CA VAL A 7 5.63 -92.38 -7.12
C VAL A 7 4.66 -91.43 -7.85
N LEU A 8 4.05 -90.51 -7.10
CA LEU A 8 3.17 -89.46 -7.62
C LEU A 8 4.03 -88.47 -8.43
N LEU A 9 3.87 -88.42 -9.76
CA LEU A 9 4.51 -87.37 -10.57
C LEU A 9 3.57 -86.17 -10.63
N VAL A 10 3.67 -85.30 -9.62
CA VAL A 10 3.06 -83.97 -9.65
C VAL A 10 3.90 -83.13 -10.62
N GLY A 11 3.42 -82.99 -11.85
CA GLY A 11 3.96 -82.02 -12.81
C GLY A 11 3.62 -80.61 -12.34
N ALA A 12 4.46 -80.03 -11.48
CA ALA A 12 4.40 -78.61 -11.17
C ALA A 12 4.86 -77.83 -12.41
N PHE A 13 3.89 -77.32 -13.17
CA PHE A 13 4.15 -76.34 -14.21
C PHE A 13 4.48 -75.02 -13.52
N LEU A 14 5.77 -74.80 -13.26
CA LEU A 14 6.26 -73.55 -12.69
C LEU A 14 6.25 -72.50 -13.81
N THR A 15 5.16 -71.74 -13.92
CA THR A 15 5.13 -70.53 -14.75
C THR A 15 6.05 -69.49 -14.10
N LEU A 16 7.29 -69.42 -14.59
CA LEU A 16 8.21 -68.34 -14.26
C LEU A 16 7.71 -67.06 -14.94
N VAL A 17 6.82 -66.32 -14.28
CA VAL A 17 6.50 -64.95 -14.68
C VAL A 17 7.72 -64.10 -14.35
N ALA A 18 8.56 -63.85 -15.34
CA ALA A 18 9.65 -62.90 -15.22
C ALA A 18 9.05 -61.50 -15.05
N PHE A 19 8.91 -61.05 -13.80
CA PHE A 19 8.70 -59.63 -13.53
C PHE A 19 9.98 -58.92 -13.92
N ALA A 20 10.00 -58.31 -15.11
CA ALA A 20 11.02 -57.32 -15.44
C ALA A 20 10.87 -56.18 -14.42
N SER A 21 11.73 -56.16 -13.40
CA SER A 21 11.78 -55.04 -12.47
C SER A 21 12.22 -53.81 -13.27
N MET A 22 11.32 -52.87 -13.50
CA MET A 22 11.71 -51.58 -14.04
C MET A 22 12.52 -50.83 -12.98
N THR A 23 13.84 -50.87 -13.11
CA THR A 23 14.74 -50.12 -12.24
C THR A 23 14.66 -48.64 -12.63
N LYS A 24 13.87 -47.85 -11.89
CA LYS A 24 13.81 -46.41 -12.07
C LYS A 24 15.02 -45.77 -11.39
N ALA A 25 15.95 -45.22 -12.16
CA ALA A 25 16.98 -44.31 -11.65
C ALA A 25 16.41 -42.88 -11.67
N GLN A 26 16.37 -42.23 -10.51
CA GLN A 26 15.99 -40.83 -10.38
C GLN A 26 17.09 -40.09 -9.64
N VAL A 27 17.55 -38.99 -10.22
CA VAL A 27 18.45 -38.03 -9.58
C VAL A 27 17.64 -36.76 -9.36
N SER A 28 17.58 -36.28 -8.13
CA SER A 28 17.02 -34.97 -7.80
C SER A 28 18.14 -33.96 -7.66
N THR A 29 17.90 -32.74 -8.10
CA THR A 29 18.78 -31.59 -7.86
C THR A 29 17.95 -30.49 -7.22
N ASP A 30 18.59 -29.69 -6.37
CA ASP A 30 17.94 -28.51 -5.80
C ASP A 30 17.91 -27.38 -6.83
N VAL A 31 16.84 -26.57 -6.76
CA VAL A 31 16.68 -25.33 -7.52
C VAL A 31 16.56 -24.20 -6.51
N TYR A 32 17.44 -23.20 -6.62
CA TYR A 32 17.49 -22.04 -5.74
C TYR A 32 17.02 -20.78 -6.46
N LEU A 33 16.22 -19.95 -5.78
CA LEU A 33 15.77 -18.64 -6.25
C LEU A 33 15.84 -17.65 -5.07
N THR A 34 16.38 -16.46 -5.31
CA THR A 34 16.32 -15.34 -4.35
C THR A 34 15.56 -14.18 -4.99
N ILE A 35 14.58 -13.64 -4.27
CA ILE A 35 13.84 -12.44 -4.67
C ILE A 35 14.28 -11.31 -3.74
N LEU A 36 14.75 -10.20 -4.32
CA LEU A 36 15.16 -9.02 -3.57
C LEU A 36 14.01 -8.02 -3.47
N GLY A 37 13.93 -7.30 -2.35
CA GLY A 37 13.02 -6.17 -2.18
C GLY A 37 13.42 -4.97 -3.05
N GLY A 38 12.45 -4.13 -3.37
CA GLY A 38 12.63 -2.83 -4.02
C GLY A 38 12.69 -1.66 -3.03
N ASN A 39 12.42 -0.44 -3.54
CA ASN A 39 12.41 0.78 -2.74
C ASN A 39 11.02 1.05 -2.13
N VAL A 40 10.98 1.93 -1.12
CA VAL A 40 9.73 2.58 -0.72
C VAL A 40 9.56 3.84 -1.57
N THR A 41 8.42 4.00 -2.23
CA THR A 41 8.14 5.17 -3.08
C THR A 41 6.76 5.74 -2.79
N ILE A 42 6.51 6.96 -3.25
CA ILE A 42 5.24 7.65 -3.09
C ILE A 42 4.66 8.08 -4.44
N GLY A 43 3.36 8.31 -4.47
CA GLY A 43 2.73 8.92 -5.62
C GLY A 43 1.40 9.60 -5.30
N THR A 44 1.00 10.45 -6.23
CA THR A 44 -0.34 11.01 -6.39
C THR A 44 -0.78 10.82 -7.86
N THR A 45 -2.02 11.13 -8.20
CA THR A 45 -2.60 10.83 -9.52
C THR A 45 -3.21 12.03 -10.25
N GLY A 46 -3.16 13.25 -9.70
CA GLY A 46 -3.69 14.42 -10.40
C GLY A 46 -3.67 15.72 -9.60
N ALA A 47 -4.26 16.77 -10.19
CA ALA A 47 -4.52 18.03 -9.50
C ALA A 47 -5.80 17.92 -8.66
N PHE A 48 -5.80 18.56 -7.49
CA PHE A 48 -6.98 18.65 -6.63
C PHE A 48 -7.70 19.99 -6.88
N ASP A 49 -8.94 19.92 -7.33
CA ASP A 49 -9.75 21.11 -7.65
C ASP A 49 -10.97 21.18 -6.73
N PHE A 50 -11.11 22.29 -6.01
CA PHE A 50 -12.29 22.59 -5.20
C PHE A 50 -13.47 23.12 -6.04
N GLY A 51 -13.21 23.60 -7.25
CA GLY A 51 -14.19 24.28 -8.09
C GLY A 51 -14.28 25.78 -7.79
N SER A 52 -15.40 26.39 -8.19
CA SER A 52 -15.64 27.82 -8.08
C SER A 52 -16.66 28.16 -6.99
N PHE A 53 -16.41 29.23 -6.25
CA PHE A 53 -17.28 29.69 -5.16
C PHE A 53 -17.57 31.20 -5.32
N PRO A 54 -18.79 31.67 -4.97
CA PRO A 54 -19.07 33.10 -4.93
C PRO A 54 -18.32 33.78 -3.79
N VAL A 55 -18.00 35.07 -3.95
CA VAL A 55 -17.47 35.88 -2.86
C VAL A 55 -18.56 36.05 -1.79
N ALA A 56 -18.21 35.76 -0.54
CA ALA A 56 -19.09 35.89 0.61
C ALA A 56 -18.69 37.08 1.49
N SER A 57 -19.65 37.64 2.22
CA SER A 57 -19.41 38.67 3.25
C SER A 57 -18.95 38.10 4.60
N THR A 58 -18.82 36.78 4.69
CA THR A 58 -18.37 36.04 5.86
C THR A 58 -17.42 34.94 5.42
N ASP A 59 -16.56 34.48 6.33
CA ASP A 59 -15.69 33.35 6.06
C ASP A 59 -16.50 32.12 5.66
N THR A 60 -16.01 31.40 4.66
CA THR A 60 -16.66 30.21 4.11
C THR A 60 -15.71 29.03 4.16
N ASN A 61 -16.14 27.93 4.77
CA ASN A 61 -15.39 26.68 4.76
C ASN A 61 -15.88 25.82 3.60
N VAL A 62 -14.95 25.47 2.71
CA VAL A 62 -15.20 24.54 1.61
C VAL A 62 -14.41 23.26 1.86
N GLU A 63 -15.05 22.11 1.72
CA GLU A 63 -14.47 20.80 2.01
C GLU A 63 -14.69 19.87 0.82
N LYS A 64 -13.66 19.09 0.48
CA LYS A 64 -13.74 18.03 -0.51
C LYS A 64 -12.84 16.85 -0.12
N GLN A 65 -13.28 15.64 -0.40
CA GLN A 65 -12.48 14.44 -0.19
C GLN A 65 -11.64 14.11 -1.42
N PHE A 66 -10.41 13.68 -1.20
CA PHE A 66 -9.62 12.98 -2.21
C PHE A 66 -10.27 11.63 -2.54
N THR A 67 -10.42 11.30 -3.81
CA THR A 67 -11.02 10.06 -4.31
C THR A 67 -10.29 9.57 -5.55
N GLY A 68 -10.14 8.26 -5.73
CA GLY A 68 -9.87 7.60 -7.03
C GLY A 68 -8.64 8.08 -7.83
N ALA A 69 -8.67 9.28 -8.40
CA ALA A 69 -7.66 9.87 -9.27
C ALA A 69 -6.77 10.94 -8.60
N ASP A 70 -6.90 11.27 -7.32
CA ASP A 70 -6.05 12.28 -6.65
C ASP A 70 -5.43 11.79 -5.32
N TYR A 71 -5.63 10.51 -4.95
CA TYR A 71 -5.19 9.99 -3.65
C TYR A 71 -3.67 9.89 -3.48
N PHE A 72 -3.25 9.96 -2.22
CA PHE A 72 -1.86 9.72 -1.83
C PHE A 72 -1.61 8.24 -1.59
N ARG A 73 -0.50 7.74 -2.12
CA ARG A 73 -0.11 6.33 -1.94
C ARG A 73 1.33 6.17 -1.52
N VAL A 74 1.60 5.08 -0.82
CA VAL A 74 2.93 4.54 -0.58
C VAL A 74 3.02 3.17 -1.22
N ASP A 75 4.08 2.97 -1.98
CA ASP A 75 4.50 1.71 -2.56
C ASP A 75 5.66 1.17 -1.71
N ASP A 76 5.39 0.25 -0.78
CA ASP A 76 6.40 -0.42 0.06
C ASP A 76 6.81 -1.74 -0.60
N MET A 77 7.90 -1.69 -1.36
CA MET A 77 8.51 -2.87 -2.00
C MET A 77 9.71 -3.41 -1.21
N LYS A 78 10.06 -2.78 -0.09
CA LYS A 78 11.31 -3.08 0.62
C LYS A 78 11.20 -4.30 1.52
N GLY A 79 10.05 -4.45 2.20
CA GLY A 79 9.79 -5.60 3.08
C GLY A 79 10.67 -5.61 4.35
N ALA A 80 11.40 -4.52 4.60
CA ALA A 80 12.32 -4.38 5.72
C ALA A 80 11.59 -3.95 7.00
N ASP A 81 12.23 -4.21 8.15
CA ASP A 81 11.69 -3.86 9.47
C ASP A 81 11.82 -2.36 9.79
N LEU A 82 12.79 -1.67 9.18
CA LEU A 82 12.94 -0.21 9.30
C LEU A 82 11.68 0.49 8.80
N GLY A 83 11.19 1.43 9.60
CA GLY A 83 9.99 2.20 9.30
C GLY A 83 10.20 3.30 8.25
N TYR A 84 9.12 4.00 7.95
CA TYR A 84 9.13 5.22 7.15
C TYR A 84 7.94 6.08 7.56
N TYR A 85 7.96 7.33 7.17
CA TYR A 85 6.78 8.18 7.23
C TYR A 85 6.74 9.13 6.06
N THR A 86 5.55 9.66 5.83
CA THR A 86 5.29 10.65 4.81
C THR A 86 4.75 11.92 5.43
N THR A 87 4.91 13.04 4.73
CA THR A 87 4.41 14.33 5.19
C THR A 87 3.56 15.03 4.14
N LEU A 88 2.56 15.78 4.59
CA LEU A 88 1.82 16.73 3.77
C LEU A 88 2.14 18.16 4.21
N GLN A 89 2.30 19.06 3.24
CA GLN A 89 2.46 20.50 3.46
C GLN A 89 1.90 21.25 2.27
N VAL A 90 1.30 22.41 2.48
CA VAL A 90 0.79 23.25 1.40
C VAL A 90 1.40 24.65 1.45
N THR A 91 1.61 25.24 0.27
CA THR A 91 1.92 26.67 0.16
C THR A 91 0.66 27.52 0.31
N ASP A 92 0.81 28.83 0.42
CA ASP A 92 -0.33 29.74 0.30
C ASP A 92 -1.03 29.58 -1.05
N LEU A 93 -2.36 29.76 -1.04
CA LEU A 93 -3.17 29.89 -2.24
C LEU A 93 -2.97 31.31 -2.79
N THR A 94 -2.34 31.42 -3.94
CA THR A 94 -2.00 32.72 -4.55
C THR A 94 -2.77 32.90 -5.85
N GLY A 95 -3.37 34.08 -6.01
CA GLY A 95 -3.99 34.54 -7.25
C GLY A 95 -3.54 35.97 -7.58
N ASP A 96 -3.94 36.48 -8.75
CA ASP A 96 -3.46 37.79 -9.25
C ASP A 96 -3.81 38.96 -8.32
N ASN A 97 -4.90 38.84 -7.55
CA ASN A 97 -5.48 39.92 -6.74
C ASN A 97 -5.45 39.65 -5.23
N GLY A 98 -4.76 38.61 -4.78
CA GLY A 98 -4.69 38.29 -3.34
C GLY A 98 -4.10 36.93 -3.01
N THR A 99 -4.07 36.64 -1.72
CA THR A 99 -3.54 35.39 -1.15
C THR A 99 -4.47 34.88 -0.06
N ILE A 100 -4.66 33.57 0.02
CA ILE A 100 -5.24 32.87 1.17
C ILE A 100 -4.11 32.10 1.86
N PRO A 101 -3.76 32.41 3.12
CA PRO A 101 -2.66 31.76 3.82
C PRO A 101 -2.83 30.25 3.94
N ALA A 102 -1.74 29.50 3.89
CA ALA A 102 -1.73 28.04 4.09
C ALA A 102 -2.34 27.61 5.43
N ALA A 103 -2.36 28.51 6.43
CA ALA A 103 -2.99 28.26 7.72
C ALA A 103 -4.52 28.07 7.62
N ASN A 104 -5.14 28.59 6.54
CA ASN A 104 -6.56 28.40 6.23
C ASN A 104 -6.82 27.10 5.46
N ILE A 105 -5.78 26.32 5.14
CA ILE A 105 -5.89 25.06 4.42
C ILE A 105 -5.57 23.95 5.41
N SER A 106 -6.52 23.04 5.61
CA SER A 106 -6.41 21.99 6.61
C SER A 106 -6.83 20.64 6.05
N THR A 107 -6.35 19.57 6.69
CA THR A 107 -6.71 18.21 6.31
C THR A 107 -7.20 17.39 7.50
N LYS A 108 -8.08 16.43 7.21
CA LYS A 108 -8.49 15.38 8.16
C LYS A 108 -8.61 14.04 7.44
N VAL A 109 -8.66 12.96 8.20
CA VAL A 109 -9.02 11.61 7.75
C VAL A 109 -10.15 11.05 8.59
N SER A 110 -10.98 10.19 8.00
CA SER A 110 -12.06 9.53 8.74
C SER A 110 -11.58 8.38 9.62
N SER A 111 -10.41 7.82 9.35
CA SER A 111 -9.82 6.73 10.13
C SER A 111 -8.30 6.71 10.01
N VAL A 112 -7.64 6.06 10.98
CA VAL A 112 -6.19 5.83 10.97
C VAL A 112 -5.77 4.63 10.11
N THR A 113 -6.72 3.93 9.51
CA THR A 113 -6.46 2.73 8.69
C THR A 113 -6.13 3.15 7.26
N THR A 114 -5.08 2.56 6.69
CA THR A 114 -4.80 2.70 5.25
C THR A 114 -5.63 1.71 4.44
N THR A 115 -5.95 2.09 3.21
CA THR A 115 -6.59 1.20 2.25
C THR A 115 -5.50 0.48 1.46
N LYS A 116 -5.44 -0.85 1.56
CA LYS A 116 -4.60 -1.66 0.67
C LYS A 116 -5.15 -1.59 -0.76
N ILE A 117 -4.29 -1.22 -1.70
CA ILE A 117 -4.56 -1.24 -3.14
C ILE A 117 -4.08 -2.57 -3.74
N ASN A 118 -2.86 -3.02 -3.37
CA ASN A 118 -2.29 -4.27 -3.84
C ASN A 118 -1.26 -4.83 -2.84
N GLY A 119 -0.92 -6.11 -2.94
CA GLY A 119 0.09 -6.79 -2.13
C GLY A 119 -0.47 -7.43 -0.86
N THR A 120 0.35 -7.48 0.19
CA THR A 120 0.02 -8.09 1.48
C THR A 120 -0.56 -7.06 2.44
N ASP A 121 -1.51 -7.45 3.28
CA ASP A 121 -2.00 -6.55 4.35
C ASP A 121 -0.93 -6.29 5.39
N ASN A 122 -0.80 -5.02 5.78
CA ASN A 122 0.14 -4.59 6.80
C ASN A 122 -0.50 -3.59 7.77
N ALA A 123 -0.95 -4.09 8.91
CA ALA A 123 -1.57 -3.28 9.97
C ALA A 123 -0.61 -2.23 10.57
N ASN A 124 0.70 -2.33 10.32
CA ASN A 124 1.67 -1.35 10.78
C ASN A 124 1.71 -0.11 9.87
N VAL A 125 1.15 -0.18 8.66
CA VAL A 125 1.03 0.98 7.75
C VAL A 125 -0.26 1.71 8.06
N VAL A 126 -0.15 2.84 8.76
CA VAL A 126 -1.28 3.58 9.31
C VAL A 126 -1.25 5.03 8.87
N VAL A 127 -2.40 5.69 8.92
CA VAL A 127 -2.50 7.14 8.84
C VAL A 127 -2.34 7.73 10.24
N SER A 128 -1.66 8.86 10.35
CA SER A 128 -1.44 9.57 11.62
C SER A 128 -2.77 9.89 12.31
N ASN A 129 -2.86 9.55 13.60
CA ASN A 129 -4.03 9.83 14.43
C ASN A 129 -4.22 11.33 14.74
N THR A 130 -3.18 12.14 14.54
CA THR A 130 -3.26 13.61 14.67
C THR A 130 -4.23 14.22 13.65
N LEU A 131 -4.54 13.49 12.58
CA LEU A 131 -5.38 13.95 11.47
C LEU A 131 -6.84 13.52 11.60
N LEU A 132 -7.27 12.99 12.76
CA LEU A 132 -8.70 12.71 12.99
C LEU A 132 -9.55 13.99 13.06
N ASN A 133 -8.91 15.15 13.27
CA ASN A 133 -9.50 16.47 13.20
C ASN A 133 -8.77 17.32 12.15
N TYR A 134 -9.44 18.38 11.69
CA TYR A 134 -8.83 19.34 10.78
C TYR A 134 -7.56 19.94 11.36
N THR A 135 -6.45 19.63 10.69
CA THR A 135 -5.12 20.09 11.04
C THR A 135 -4.58 20.98 9.93
N PRO A 136 -4.16 22.23 10.23
CA PRO A 136 -3.56 23.11 9.23
C PRO A 136 -2.33 22.52 8.55
N LEU A 137 -2.14 22.82 7.27
CA LEU A 137 -1.06 22.33 6.41
C LEU A 137 0.06 23.37 6.18
N ASN A 138 0.09 24.45 6.95
CA ASN A 138 1.12 25.50 6.89
C ASN A 138 2.51 25.06 7.40
N SER A 139 2.60 23.85 7.93
CA SER A 139 3.85 23.14 8.23
C SER A 139 3.72 21.68 7.83
N ALA A 140 4.84 21.00 7.60
CA ALA A 140 4.83 19.57 7.30
C ALA A 140 4.21 18.77 8.45
N ILE A 141 3.16 18.00 8.16
CA ILE A 141 2.51 17.10 9.12
C ILE A 141 2.65 15.65 8.66
N THR A 142 2.87 14.73 9.60
CA THR A 142 2.93 13.29 9.28
C THR A 142 1.58 12.78 8.77
N PHE A 143 1.59 12.05 7.66
CA PHE A 143 0.41 11.51 7.01
C PHE A 143 0.33 9.99 7.10
N ILE A 144 0.87 9.25 6.14
CA ILE A 144 1.01 7.78 6.22
C ILE A 144 2.35 7.45 6.86
N LYS A 145 2.37 6.50 7.80
CA LYS A 145 3.59 6.02 8.45
C LYS A 145 3.57 4.52 8.67
N ARG A 146 4.77 3.96 8.79
CA ARG A 146 5.04 2.63 9.33
C ARG A 146 6.13 2.75 10.38
N ASP A 147 5.82 2.47 11.64
CA ASP A 147 6.81 2.48 12.71
C ASP A 147 7.78 1.28 12.54
N THR A 148 9.01 1.40 13.07
CA THR A 148 10.00 0.31 13.02
C THR A 148 9.51 -0.89 13.81
N ALA A 149 9.25 -2.00 13.11
CA ALA A 149 8.71 -3.24 13.67
C ALA A 149 8.92 -4.39 12.68
N ALA A 150 8.80 -5.63 13.14
CA ALA A 150 8.88 -6.81 12.28
C ALA A 150 7.87 -6.71 11.13
N ASN A 151 8.37 -6.65 9.90
CA ASN A 151 7.57 -6.51 8.69
C ASN A 151 7.42 -7.84 7.95
N THR A 152 8.23 -8.85 8.29
CA THR A 152 8.15 -10.23 7.76
C THR A 152 8.06 -10.29 6.24
N GLY A 153 8.76 -9.39 5.52
CA GLY A 153 8.73 -9.32 4.06
C GLY A 153 7.40 -8.88 3.45
N LYS A 154 6.49 -8.27 4.21
CA LYS A 154 5.22 -7.74 3.67
C LYS A 154 5.49 -6.59 2.72
N LEU A 155 5.07 -6.77 1.47
CA LEU A 155 5.16 -5.78 0.40
C LEU A 155 3.76 -5.35 0.01
N GLY A 156 3.55 -4.07 -0.28
CA GLY A 156 2.23 -3.62 -0.71
C GLY A 156 2.15 -2.16 -1.11
N ARG A 157 1.04 -1.84 -1.76
CA ARG A 157 0.63 -0.48 -2.07
C ARG A 157 -0.52 -0.10 -1.15
N TYR A 158 -0.34 0.98 -0.40
CA TYR A 158 -1.31 1.48 0.56
C TYR A 158 -1.69 2.91 0.24
N ALA A 159 -2.95 3.26 0.44
CA ALA A 159 -3.51 4.57 0.14
C ALA A 159 -4.27 5.14 1.34
N ALA A 160 -4.48 6.44 1.32
CA ALA A 160 -5.40 7.13 2.21
C ALA A 160 -6.13 8.25 1.46
N PHE A 161 -7.35 8.54 1.92
CA PHE A 161 -8.30 9.43 1.25
C PHE A 161 -8.70 10.57 2.20
N PRO A 162 -7.81 11.56 2.41
CA PRO A 162 -8.10 12.65 3.32
C PRO A 162 -9.19 13.56 2.76
N PHE A 163 -9.76 14.36 3.64
CA PHE A 163 -10.50 15.56 3.28
C PHE A 163 -9.55 16.74 3.32
N LEU A 164 -9.69 17.63 2.36
CA LEU A 164 -9.05 18.94 2.37
C LEU A 164 -10.14 19.99 2.60
N GLN A 165 -9.87 20.93 3.48
CA GLN A 165 -10.73 22.08 3.74
C GLN A 165 -9.95 23.36 3.51
N VAL A 166 -10.61 24.34 2.90
CA VAL A 166 -10.11 25.71 2.78
C VAL A 166 -11.11 26.66 3.44
N THR A 167 -10.62 27.49 4.35
CA THR A 167 -11.35 28.65 4.86
C THR A 167 -11.08 29.84 3.95
N ILE A 168 -12.06 30.18 3.10
CA ILE A 168 -12.03 31.36 2.24
C ILE A 168 -12.44 32.56 3.09
N PRO A 169 -11.58 33.59 3.28
CA PRO A 169 -11.93 34.77 4.06
C PRO A 169 -13.10 35.56 3.46
N ALA A 170 -13.84 36.26 4.32
CA ALA A 170 -14.83 37.25 3.90
C ALA A 170 -14.20 38.27 2.94
N TYR A 171 -14.95 38.64 1.89
CA TYR A 171 -14.52 39.62 0.88
C TYR A 171 -13.21 39.27 0.16
N GLN A 172 -12.86 37.98 0.07
CA GLN A 172 -11.71 37.53 -0.71
C GLN A 172 -11.79 38.07 -2.15
N SER A 173 -10.68 38.59 -2.67
CA SER A 173 -10.58 39.09 -4.04
C SER A 173 -10.98 38.02 -5.06
N VAL A 174 -11.72 38.41 -6.09
CA VAL A 174 -12.06 37.51 -7.20
C VAL A 174 -10.82 37.13 -8.01
N GLY A 175 -10.73 35.85 -8.40
CA GLY A 175 -9.65 35.32 -9.21
C GLY A 175 -9.47 33.81 -9.04
N SER A 176 -8.57 33.25 -9.84
CA SER A 176 -8.10 31.86 -9.67
C SER A 176 -6.97 31.83 -8.66
N TYR A 177 -7.03 30.89 -7.72
CA TYR A 177 -6.00 30.70 -6.70
C TYR A 177 -5.35 29.33 -6.87
N HIS A 178 -4.02 29.30 -6.79
CA HIS A 178 -3.25 28.06 -6.91
C HIS A 178 -2.30 27.90 -5.72
N ALA A 179 -2.14 26.67 -5.26
CA ALA A 179 -1.18 26.29 -4.23
C ALA A 179 -0.49 24.98 -4.63
N THR A 180 0.69 24.73 -4.07
CA THR A 180 1.38 23.45 -4.20
C THR A 180 1.18 22.64 -2.92
N LEU A 181 0.60 21.46 -3.05
CA LEU A 181 0.54 20.46 -1.98
C LEU A 181 1.70 19.47 -2.15
N THR A 182 2.64 19.51 -1.23
CA THR A 182 3.84 18.67 -1.22
C THR A 182 3.61 17.41 -0.41
N TYR A 183 3.88 16.27 -1.03
CA TYR A 183 3.90 14.96 -0.38
C TYR A 183 5.33 14.42 -0.41
N THR A 184 5.90 14.16 0.77
CA THR A 184 7.30 13.74 0.92
C THR A 184 7.37 12.40 1.63
N ILE A 185 8.37 11.58 1.31
CA ILE A 185 8.69 10.33 2.02
C ILE A 185 10.05 10.45 2.70
N ILE A 186 10.12 9.92 3.92
CA ILE A 186 11.32 9.85 4.75
C ILE A 186 11.42 8.42 5.29
N GLU A 187 12.51 7.74 4.95
CA GLU A 187 12.82 6.40 5.47
C GLU A 187 13.67 6.55 6.75
N ASN A 188 13.42 5.68 7.75
CA ASN A 188 14.19 5.62 8.99
C ASN A 188 15.44 4.77 8.86
#